data_AF-A0AAW1H4U2-F1
#
_entry.id   AF-A0AAW1H4U2-F1
#
_cell.length_a   1.000
_cell.length_b   1.000
_cell.length_c   1.000
_cell.angle_alpha   90.00
_cell.angle_beta   90.00
_cell.angle_gamma   90.00
#
_symmetry.space_group_name_H-M   'P 1'
#
loop_
_entity.id
_entity.type
_entity.pdbx_description
1 polymer ?
#
loop_
_entity_poly.entity_id
_entity_poly.type
_entity_poly.pdbx_seq_one_letter_code
_entity_poly.pdbx_strand_id
1 'polypeptide(L)'
;MATLFSSPSHLAVFSASSSTSTTTTSLLFLNSSLLARRPLPRVNSLRSSSPLSPFRVRASSTSQLIQPTQGVPVENVVIIGSGPAGYTAAIYAARANLKPVVFEGLQVGGVPGGQLMTTTEVENFPGFPDGITGPDLMDRMRRQAERWGAELYQEDVEFVDVNGRPFTVRSTEREIKCHAVIVATGATARRLGLPKEDEYWSRGISACAICDGASPLFKGQILAVVGGGDTATEEAIYLTKYARHVHLLVRRGELRASKAMQDRLLMANVSEYLTTQTSLCTSTPKQWMSLAIRKAKCLGY
;
A
#
# COMPACT_ATOMS: atom_id res chain seq x y z
N MET A 1 -4.69 9.20 7.67
CA MET A 1 -3.84 8.21 8.35
C MET A 1 -3.08 8.94 9.42
N ALA A 2 -3.25 8.49 10.65
CA ALA A 2 -2.61 9.00 11.85
C ALA A 2 -1.39 8.12 12.20
N THR A 3 -0.22 8.72 12.39
CA THR A 3 0.88 8.02 13.07
C THR A 3 0.82 8.33 14.56
N LEU A 4 0.73 7.28 15.37
CA LEU A 4 0.67 7.32 16.82
C LEU A 4 2.07 7.37 17.44
N PHE A 5 2.24 8.14 18.52
CA PHE A 5 3.48 8.18 19.33
C PHE A 5 3.13 8.19 20.81
N SER A 6 3.86 7.47 21.68
CA SER A 6 3.68 7.52 23.15
C SER A 6 4.97 7.95 23.89
N SER A 7 4.85 8.74 24.95
CA SER A 7 5.98 9.07 25.87
C SER A 7 5.58 8.93 27.36
N PRO A 8 6.37 8.20 28.19
CA PRO A 8 6.00 7.90 29.57
C PRO A 8 6.54 8.84 30.67
N SER A 9 7.01 10.05 30.37
CA SER A 9 7.50 10.96 31.41
C SER A 9 6.94 12.38 31.33
N HIS A 10 6.76 12.98 32.50
CA HIS A 10 6.11 14.27 32.79
C HIS A 10 6.72 15.53 32.12
N LEU A 11 7.66 15.36 31.19
CA LEU A 11 8.34 16.44 30.47
C LEU A 11 8.47 16.05 29.00
N ALA A 12 7.37 16.22 28.25
CA ALA A 12 7.49 16.44 26.82
C ALA A 12 8.01 17.87 26.64
N VAL A 13 9.32 18.03 26.45
CA VAL A 13 9.91 19.33 26.13
C VAL A 13 9.63 19.62 24.66
N PHE A 14 8.46 20.19 24.39
CA PHE A 14 8.12 20.79 23.10
C PHE A 14 8.69 22.21 23.07
N SER A 15 9.99 22.32 22.76
CA SER A 15 10.65 23.62 22.57
C SER A 15 10.31 24.17 21.19
N ALA A 16 9.37 25.11 21.10
CA ALA A 16 9.21 25.95 19.91
C ALA A 16 10.33 26.99 19.88
N SER A 17 11.37 26.76 19.07
CA SER A 17 12.40 27.77 18.82
C SER A 17 11.88 28.78 17.79
N SER A 18 11.45 29.96 18.22
CA SER A 18 11.17 31.09 17.34
C SER A 18 12.48 31.79 16.97
N SER A 19 12.98 31.57 15.76
CA SER A 19 14.03 32.42 15.19
C SER A 19 13.58 32.97 13.83
N THR A 20 13.22 34.24 13.85
CA THR A 20 12.98 35.14 12.71
C THR A 20 14.29 35.50 12.01
N SER A 21 14.39 35.31 10.68
CA SER A 21 15.03 36.26 9.75
C SER A 21 14.86 35.84 8.28
N THR A 22 14.23 36.74 7.52
CA THR A 22 14.26 37.06 6.07
C THR A 22 15.43 36.49 5.25
N THR A 23 15.29 36.11 3.97
CA THR A 23 15.06 37.04 2.83
C THR A 23 14.60 36.29 1.56
N THR A 24 13.68 36.94 0.84
CA THR A 24 13.07 36.58 -0.45
C THR A 24 13.87 37.14 -1.62
N THR A 25 14.02 36.39 -2.72
CA THR A 25 14.17 36.99 -4.06
C THR A 25 13.51 36.11 -5.13
N SER A 26 12.64 36.73 -5.93
CA SER A 26 11.97 36.19 -7.13
C SER A 26 12.40 37.01 -8.35
N LEU A 27 12.22 36.47 -9.58
CA LEU A 27 11.93 37.10 -10.91
C LEU A 27 12.46 36.18 -12.04
N LEU A 28 11.63 35.55 -12.90
CA LEU A 28 11.00 36.01 -14.19
C LEU A 28 12.04 36.23 -15.32
N PHE A 29 11.93 35.83 -16.62
CA PHE A 29 10.81 35.67 -17.58
C PHE A 29 11.24 34.97 -18.93
N LEU A 30 10.24 34.37 -19.62
CA LEU A 30 9.89 34.27 -21.08
C LEU A 30 10.74 33.62 -22.22
N ASN A 31 10.04 32.74 -22.99
CA ASN A 31 9.89 32.60 -24.48
C ASN A 31 11.12 32.39 -25.41
N SER A 32 11.08 31.74 -26.59
CA SER A 32 10.05 31.15 -27.46
C SER A 32 10.71 30.42 -28.66
N SER A 33 10.10 29.32 -29.14
CA SER A 33 10.00 28.77 -30.52
C SER A 33 11.10 28.99 -31.59
N LEU A 34 11.47 27.92 -32.32
CA LEU A 34 11.09 27.72 -33.75
C LEU A 34 11.62 26.41 -34.38
N LEU A 35 10.79 25.88 -35.28
CA LEU A 35 10.92 24.67 -36.12
C LEU A 35 11.67 24.93 -37.44
N ALA A 36 12.27 23.90 -38.05
CA ALA A 36 12.22 23.53 -39.49
C ALA A 36 13.31 22.47 -39.81
N ARG A 37 12.95 21.22 -40.17
CA ARG A 37 12.65 20.62 -41.50
C ARG A 37 13.87 20.07 -42.29
N ARG A 38 13.75 18.76 -42.64
CA ARG A 38 14.58 17.93 -43.55
C ARG A 38 14.40 18.32 -45.03
N PRO A 39 15.27 17.81 -45.94
CA PRO A 39 14.79 16.76 -46.87
C PRO A 39 15.81 15.65 -47.24
N LEU A 40 15.27 14.57 -47.84
CA LEU A 40 15.94 13.40 -48.44
C LEU A 40 16.23 13.59 -49.94
N PRO A 41 17.14 12.79 -50.52
CA PRO A 41 16.94 12.14 -51.83
C PRO A 41 17.47 10.69 -51.81
N ARG A 42 17.34 9.80 -52.82
CA ARG A 42 16.48 9.53 -53.98
C ARG A 42 16.92 8.14 -54.47
N VAL A 43 15.99 7.35 -54.98
CA VAL A 43 16.16 5.96 -55.46
C VAL A 43 17.06 5.86 -56.69
N ASN A 44 17.79 4.75 -56.84
CA ASN A 44 18.14 4.21 -58.16
C ASN A 44 18.15 2.66 -58.17
N SER A 45 17.58 2.13 -59.26
CA SER A 45 17.46 0.72 -59.64
C SER A 45 18.79 0.06 -59.95
N LEU A 46 18.84 -1.29 -59.96
CA LEU A 46 19.44 -2.08 -61.04
C LEU A 46 18.93 -3.53 -61.01
N ARG A 47 18.61 -4.07 -62.19
CA ARG A 47 18.27 -5.46 -62.48
C ARG A 47 19.53 -6.33 -62.54
N SER A 48 19.41 -7.63 -62.24
CA SER A 48 20.03 -8.69 -63.05
C SER A 48 19.30 -10.02 -62.86
N SER A 49 19.58 -10.94 -63.77
CA SER A 49 18.72 -12.01 -64.29
C SER A 49 19.42 -13.37 -64.27
N SER A 50 18.68 -14.48 -64.12
CA SER A 50 19.02 -15.81 -64.70
C SER A 50 17.91 -16.85 -64.48
N PRO A 51 17.86 -17.97 -65.24
CA PRO A 51 16.59 -18.51 -65.74
C PRO A 51 16.28 -20.00 -65.40
N LEU A 52 15.07 -20.42 -65.81
CA LEU A 52 14.55 -21.78 -66.13
C LEU A 52 14.22 -22.81 -65.01
N SER A 53 12.92 -23.13 -64.88
CA SER A 53 12.35 -24.48 -65.17
C SER A 53 10.82 -24.48 -64.94
N PRO A 54 10.01 -25.28 -65.67
CA PRO A 54 8.58 -25.36 -65.43
C PRO A 54 8.32 -26.19 -64.17
N PHE A 55 7.90 -25.53 -63.10
CA PHE A 55 7.49 -26.20 -61.87
C PHE A 55 6.21 -27.00 -62.11
N ARG A 56 6.35 -28.33 -62.06
CA ARG A 56 5.26 -29.31 -62.15
C ARG A 56 4.50 -29.32 -60.82
N VAL A 57 3.25 -28.88 -60.80
CA VAL A 57 2.38 -29.00 -59.63
C VAL A 57 2.11 -30.49 -59.38
N ARG A 58 2.68 -31.02 -58.30
CA ARG A 58 2.29 -32.32 -57.72
C ARG A 58 1.38 -32.00 -56.55
N ALA A 59 0.10 -32.36 -56.65
CA ALA A 59 -0.77 -32.39 -55.49
C ALA A 59 -0.31 -33.52 -54.57
N SER A 60 0.48 -33.21 -53.53
CA SER A 60 0.63 -34.10 -52.39
C SER A 60 -0.47 -33.78 -51.41
N SER A 61 -1.49 -34.64 -51.36
CA SER A 61 -2.44 -34.69 -50.26
C SER A 61 -1.73 -35.25 -49.02
N THR A 62 -0.82 -34.47 -48.47
CA THR A 62 -0.42 -34.62 -47.09
C THR A 62 -1.24 -33.59 -46.35
N SER A 63 -2.43 -33.98 -45.93
CA SER A 63 -3.13 -33.29 -44.85
C SER A 63 -2.22 -33.35 -43.64
N GLN A 64 -1.32 -32.38 -43.52
CA GLN A 64 -0.79 -31.99 -42.24
C GLN A 64 -2.01 -31.52 -41.47
N LEU A 65 -2.59 -32.44 -40.72
CA LEU A 65 -3.46 -32.11 -39.61
C LEU A 65 -2.65 -31.10 -38.79
N ILE A 66 -3.04 -29.84 -38.90
CA ILE A 66 -2.63 -28.81 -37.96
C ILE A 66 -3.10 -29.35 -36.61
N GLN A 67 -2.16 -29.92 -35.86
CA GLN A 67 -2.42 -30.26 -34.47
C GLN A 67 -2.85 -28.95 -33.81
N PRO A 68 -3.99 -28.90 -33.12
CA PRO A 68 -4.32 -27.73 -32.34
C PRO A 68 -3.12 -27.48 -31.42
N THR A 69 -2.55 -26.28 -31.48
CA THR A 69 -1.58 -25.82 -30.48
C THR A 69 -2.15 -26.20 -29.13
N GLN A 70 -1.46 -27.09 -28.40
CA GLN A 70 -1.79 -27.45 -27.04
C GLN A 70 -2.01 -26.14 -26.29
N GLY A 71 -3.28 -25.79 -26.08
CA GLY A 71 -3.64 -24.46 -25.60
C GLY A 71 -3.02 -24.28 -24.23
N VAL A 72 -2.37 -23.14 -24.00
CA VAL A 72 -1.99 -22.75 -22.63
C VAL A 72 -3.24 -22.92 -21.77
N PRO A 73 -3.23 -23.75 -20.72
CA PRO A 73 -4.40 -23.97 -19.89
C PRO A 73 -4.92 -22.63 -19.38
N VAL A 74 -6.24 -22.43 -19.49
CA VAL A 74 -6.90 -21.19 -19.08
C VAL A 74 -7.57 -21.43 -17.74
N GLU A 75 -7.13 -20.70 -16.73
CA GLU A 75 -7.66 -20.80 -15.38
C GLU A 75 -9.04 -20.12 -15.28
N ASN A 76 -9.92 -20.66 -14.44
CA ASN A 76 -11.23 -20.04 -14.24
C ASN A 76 -11.10 -18.68 -13.54
N VAL A 77 -10.25 -18.64 -12.49
CA VAL A 77 -10.05 -17.44 -11.69
C VAL A 77 -8.63 -17.39 -11.14
N VAL A 78 -8.00 -16.23 -11.31
CA VAL A 78 -6.74 -15.88 -10.67
C VAL A 78 -7.01 -14.83 -9.59
N ILE A 79 -6.45 -15.01 -8.40
CA ILE A 79 -6.57 -14.10 -7.26
C ILE A 79 -5.18 -13.51 -7.00
N ILE A 80 -5.10 -12.19 -6.94
CA ILE A 80 -3.84 -11.48 -6.71
C ILE A 80 -3.90 -10.86 -5.32
N GLY A 81 -3.17 -11.45 -4.36
CA GLY A 81 -3.11 -11.02 -2.97
C GLY A 81 -3.53 -12.10 -1.98
N SER A 82 -2.81 -12.15 -0.84
CA SER A 82 -2.92 -13.15 0.23
C SER A 82 -3.50 -12.62 1.54
N GLY A 83 -4.11 -11.43 1.55
CA GLY A 83 -4.80 -10.95 2.74
C GLY A 83 -6.09 -11.74 3.03
N PRO A 84 -6.84 -11.38 4.10
CA PRO A 84 -8.13 -12.00 4.41
C PRO A 84 -9.10 -12.02 3.21
N ALA A 85 -9.12 -10.96 2.41
CA ALA A 85 -9.93 -10.88 1.20
C ALA A 85 -9.54 -11.94 0.15
N GLY A 86 -8.23 -12.08 -0.10
CA GLY A 86 -7.69 -13.03 -1.08
C GLY A 86 -7.96 -14.47 -0.69
N TYR A 87 -7.62 -14.87 0.53
CA TYR A 87 -7.87 -16.23 1.00
C TYR A 87 -9.37 -16.54 1.13
N THR A 88 -10.21 -15.59 1.55
CA THR A 88 -11.66 -15.81 1.57
C THR A 88 -12.20 -16.05 0.16
N ALA A 89 -11.78 -15.24 -0.82
CA ALA A 89 -12.15 -15.45 -2.22
C ALA A 89 -11.68 -16.82 -2.73
N ALA A 90 -10.45 -17.23 -2.38
CA ALA A 90 -9.89 -18.52 -2.75
C ALA A 90 -10.69 -19.68 -2.16
N ILE A 91 -11.05 -19.61 -0.87
CA ILE A 91 -11.87 -20.63 -0.20
C ILE A 91 -13.21 -20.83 -0.94
N TYR A 92 -13.90 -19.73 -1.27
CA TYR A 92 -15.19 -19.83 -1.95
C TYR A 92 -15.07 -20.32 -3.39
N ALA A 93 -14.08 -19.83 -4.15
CA ALA A 93 -13.84 -20.28 -5.52
C ALA A 93 -13.43 -21.76 -5.57
N ALA A 94 -12.60 -22.21 -4.64
CA ALA A 94 -12.19 -23.60 -4.53
C ALA A 94 -13.37 -24.52 -4.17
N ARG A 95 -14.22 -24.10 -3.22
CA ARG A 95 -15.48 -24.80 -2.88
C ARG A 95 -16.47 -24.88 -4.05
N ALA A 96 -16.45 -23.90 -4.94
CA ALA A 96 -17.22 -23.91 -6.18
C ALA A 96 -16.55 -24.74 -7.30
N ASN A 97 -15.49 -25.49 -6.99
CA ASN A 97 -14.72 -26.33 -7.91
C ASN A 97 -14.10 -25.54 -9.09
N LEU A 98 -13.78 -24.26 -8.88
CA LEU A 98 -13.16 -23.41 -9.90
C LEU A 98 -11.65 -23.53 -9.96
N LYS A 99 -11.02 -24.25 -9.02
CA LYS A 99 -9.56 -24.43 -8.90
C LYS A 99 -8.81 -23.09 -8.95
N PRO A 100 -9.04 -22.18 -7.98
CA PRO A 100 -8.46 -20.85 -8.02
C PRO A 100 -6.94 -20.91 -7.88
N VAL A 101 -6.25 -20.13 -8.71
CA VAL A 101 -4.83 -19.82 -8.55
C VAL A 101 -4.69 -18.53 -7.76
N VAL A 102 -3.84 -18.51 -6.74
CA VAL A 102 -3.60 -17.35 -5.87
C VAL A 102 -2.14 -16.97 -5.91
N PHE A 103 -1.86 -15.72 -6.26
CA PHE A 103 -0.54 -15.11 -6.08
C PHE A 103 -0.46 -14.47 -4.70
N GLU A 104 0.39 -15.01 -3.84
CA GLU A 104 0.48 -14.61 -2.44
C GLU A 104 1.33 -13.35 -2.22
N GLY A 105 2.14 -12.96 -3.20
CA GLY A 105 3.20 -11.96 -3.03
C GLY A 105 4.48 -12.57 -2.47
N LEU A 106 5.62 -11.93 -2.75
CA LEU A 106 6.94 -12.36 -2.28
C LEU A 106 7.83 -11.20 -1.81
N GLN A 107 8.13 -10.26 -2.70
CA GLN A 107 9.01 -9.13 -2.42
C GLN A 107 8.22 -7.83 -2.34
N VAL A 108 7.65 -7.41 -3.48
CA VAL A 108 6.89 -6.16 -3.61
C VAL A 108 5.52 -6.32 -2.94
N GLY A 109 4.90 -7.49 -3.05
CA GLY A 109 3.64 -7.83 -2.38
C GLY A 109 3.76 -7.97 -0.86
N GLY A 110 4.99 -8.04 -0.34
CA GLY A 110 5.27 -8.26 1.07
C GLY A 110 5.09 -9.71 1.52
N VAL A 111 5.07 -9.92 2.84
CA VAL A 111 4.90 -11.25 3.44
C VAL A 111 3.48 -11.79 3.15
N PRO A 112 3.35 -13.04 2.66
CA PRO A 112 2.06 -13.70 2.50
C PRO A 112 1.19 -13.61 3.76
N GLY A 113 -0.07 -13.21 3.60
CA GLY A 113 -1.00 -12.93 4.70
C GLY A 113 -1.35 -11.44 4.84
N GLY A 114 -0.57 -10.55 4.22
CA GLY A 114 -0.85 -9.11 4.19
C GLY A 114 -0.59 -8.41 5.52
N GLN A 115 -1.29 -7.30 5.78
CA GLN A 115 -0.99 -6.43 6.95
C GLN A 115 -1.12 -7.13 8.30
N LEU A 116 -1.97 -8.17 8.42
CA LEU A 116 -2.11 -8.93 9.66
C LEU A 116 -0.82 -9.68 10.05
N MET A 117 0.12 -9.89 9.12
CA MET A 117 1.43 -10.44 9.47
C MET A 117 2.28 -9.49 10.32
N THR A 118 1.88 -8.23 10.42
CA THR A 118 2.59 -7.19 11.18
C THR A 118 1.87 -6.78 12.46
N THR A 119 0.69 -7.35 12.75
CA THR A 119 -0.01 -7.14 14.02
C THR A 119 0.31 -8.24 15.02
N THR A 120 0.16 -7.94 16.30
CA THR A 120 0.33 -8.90 17.39
C THR A 120 -0.96 -9.66 17.62
N GLU A 121 -1.97 -9.03 18.21
CA GLU A 121 -3.27 -9.62 18.53
C GLU A 121 -4.41 -9.09 17.65
N VAL A 122 -5.40 -9.94 17.41
CA VAL A 122 -6.64 -9.64 16.68
C VAL A 122 -7.82 -10.06 17.54
N GLU A 123 -8.49 -9.08 18.14
CA GLU A 123 -9.62 -9.31 19.06
C GLU A 123 -10.99 -9.07 18.40
N ASN A 124 -10.99 -8.54 17.17
CA ASN A 124 -12.20 -8.08 16.47
C ASN A 124 -12.53 -8.92 15.21
N PHE A 125 -11.91 -10.09 15.07
CA PHE A 125 -12.27 -11.05 14.03
C PHE A 125 -13.22 -12.11 14.63
N PRO A 126 -14.46 -12.26 14.09
CA PRO A 126 -15.45 -13.14 14.69
C PRO A 126 -15.01 -14.62 14.64
N GLY A 127 -15.32 -15.36 15.71
CA GLY A 127 -14.95 -16.78 15.86
C GLY A 127 -13.74 -17.02 16.78
N PHE A 128 -13.11 -15.95 17.28
CA PHE A 128 -11.97 -16.01 18.21
C PHE A 128 -12.30 -15.23 19.49
N PRO A 129 -13.08 -15.80 20.43
CA PRO A 129 -13.53 -15.09 21.63
C PRO A 129 -12.39 -14.67 22.56
N ASP A 130 -11.29 -15.42 22.55
CA ASP A 130 -10.09 -15.15 23.35
C ASP A 130 -9.01 -14.38 22.56
N GLY A 131 -9.35 -13.89 21.37
CA GLY A 131 -8.40 -13.31 20.42
C GLY A 131 -7.59 -14.36 19.65
N ILE A 132 -6.78 -13.90 18.70
CA ILE A 132 -5.83 -14.69 17.93
C ILE A 132 -4.71 -13.79 17.41
N THR A 133 -3.50 -14.32 17.28
CA THR A 133 -2.43 -13.54 16.65
C THR A 133 -2.70 -13.31 15.16
N GLY A 134 -2.24 -12.18 14.64
CA GLY A 134 -2.36 -11.87 13.21
C GLY A 134 -1.78 -12.96 12.30
N PRO A 135 -0.54 -13.43 12.52
CA PRO A 135 0.05 -14.54 11.77
C PRO A 135 -0.73 -15.85 11.88
N ASP A 136 -1.22 -16.23 13.07
CA ASP A 136 -1.98 -17.47 13.25
C ASP A 136 -3.32 -17.44 12.52
N LEU A 137 -4.00 -16.28 12.54
CA LEU A 137 -5.23 -16.08 11.78
C LEU A 137 -4.97 -16.28 10.28
N MET A 138 -3.91 -15.67 9.75
CA MET A 138 -3.60 -15.76 8.32
C MET A 138 -3.19 -17.16 7.89
N ASP A 139 -2.40 -17.86 8.70
CA ASP A 139 -1.99 -19.23 8.48
C ASP A 139 -3.20 -20.19 8.47
N ARG A 140 -4.18 -20.00 9.38
CA ARG A 140 -5.44 -20.76 9.36
C ARG A 140 -6.24 -20.50 8.08
N MET A 141 -6.35 -19.25 7.63
CA MET A 141 -7.04 -18.91 6.38
C MET A 141 -6.33 -19.52 5.16
N ARG A 142 -4.99 -19.45 5.12
CA ARG A 142 -4.16 -20.03 4.05
C ARG A 142 -4.38 -21.54 3.95
N ARG A 143 -4.25 -22.27 5.06
CA ARG A 143 -4.50 -23.73 5.10
C ARG A 143 -5.92 -24.09 4.70
N GLN A 144 -6.91 -23.26 5.06
CA GLN A 144 -8.29 -23.49 4.64
C GLN A 144 -8.45 -23.34 3.12
N ALA A 145 -7.78 -22.38 2.49
CA ALA A 145 -7.77 -22.24 1.03
C ALA A 145 -7.11 -23.46 0.35
N GLU A 146 -5.92 -23.87 0.80
CA GLU A 146 -5.21 -25.05 0.28
C GLU A 146 -6.03 -26.34 0.44
N ARG A 147 -6.66 -26.53 1.60
CA ARG A 147 -7.50 -27.71 1.89
C ARG A 147 -8.63 -27.88 0.88
N TRP A 148 -9.21 -26.79 0.38
CA TRP A 148 -10.28 -26.84 -0.62
C TRP A 148 -9.78 -26.93 -2.06
N GLY A 149 -8.46 -26.90 -2.28
CA GLY A 149 -7.84 -27.05 -3.60
C GLY A 149 -7.50 -25.73 -4.28
N ALA A 150 -7.31 -24.64 -3.53
CA ALA A 150 -6.67 -23.46 -4.07
C ALA A 150 -5.17 -23.74 -4.29
N GLU A 151 -4.66 -23.33 -5.46
CA GLU A 151 -3.24 -23.41 -5.78
C GLU A 151 -2.57 -22.07 -5.43
N LEU A 152 -1.56 -22.10 -4.57
CA LEU A 152 -0.93 -20.90 -4.02
C LEU A 152 0.50 -20.77 -4.54
N TYR A 153 0.84 -19.59 -5.06
CA TYR A 153 2.19 -19.26 -5.53
C TYR A 153 2.72 -18.04 -4.77
N GLN A 154 3.87 -18.21 -4.12
CA GLN A 154 4.58 -17.12 -3.45
C GLN A 154 5.38 -16.31 -4.46
N GLU A 155 4.66 -15.54 -5.27
CA GLU A 155 5.20 -14.72 -6.36
C GLU A 155 4.51 -13.37 -6.41
N ASP A 156 5.24 -12.37 -6.88
CA ASP A 156 4.68 -11.07 -7.20
C ASP A 156 4.12 -11.07 -8.63
N VAL A 157 2.87 -10.62 -8.77
CA VAL A 157 2.33 -10.30 -10.08
C VAL A 157 2.87 -8.95 -10.52
N GLU A 158 3.56 -8.95 -11.66
CA GLU A 158 4.19 -7.75 -12.23
C GLU A 158 3.31 -7.09 -13.29
N PHE A 159 2.42 -7.86 -13.92
CA PHE A 159 1.62 -7.39 -15.05
C PHE A 159 0.28 -8.11 -15.16
N VAL A 160 -0.77 -7.35 -15.50
CA VAL A 160 -2.10 -7.87 -15.82
C VAL A 160 -2.62 -7.19 -17.10
N ASP A 161 -3.00 -7.98 -18.10
CA ASP A 161 -3.70 -7.50 -19.29
C ASP A 161 -5.16 -7.94 -19.27
N VAL A 162 -6.04 -6.94 -19.22
CA VAL A 162 -7.51 -7.09 -19.21
C VAL A 162 -8.18 -6.62 -20.51
N ASN A 163 -7.39 -6.20 -21.52
CA ASN A 163 -7.95 -5.69 -22.77
C ASN A 163 -8.47 -6.80 -23.69
N GLY A 164 -7.92 -8.01 -23.57
CA GLY A 164 -8.36 -9.22 -24.27
C GLY A 164 -8.92 -10.27 -23.33
N ARG A 165 -9.73 -11.20 -23.87
CA ARG A 165 -10.18 -12.40 -23.14
C ARG A 165 -9.63 -13.65 -23.82
N PRO A 166 -9.10 -14.65 -23.06
CA PRO A 166 -8.88 -14.63 -21.61
C PRO A 166 -7.87 -13.56 -21.17
N PHE A 167 -8.01 -13.09 -19.93
CA PHE A 167 -7.07 -12.14 -19.33
C PHE A 167 -5.70 -12.79 -19.15
N THR A 168 -4.65 -11.97 -19.08
CA THR A 168 -3.28 -12.43 -18.86
C THR A 168 -2.78 -11.90 -17.53
N VAL A 169 -2.27 -12.78 -16.66
CA VAL A 169 -1.58 -12.43 -15.41
C VAL A 169 -0.17 -12.96 -15.49
N ARG A 170 0.83 -12.12 -15.21
CA ARG A 170 2.24 -12.48 -15.34
C ARG A 170 3.03 -12.09 -14.09
N SER A 171 3.78 -13.06 -13.58
CA SER A 171 4.86 -12.88 -12.60
C SER A 171 6.22 -13.02 -13.30
N THR A 172 7.31 -12.99 -12.52
CA THR A 172 8.64 -13.32 -13.03
C THR A 172 8.73 -14.77 -13.52
N GLU A 173 8.02 -15.71 -12.88
CA GLU A 173 8.17 -17.14 -13.13
C GLU A 173 7.14 -17.69 -14.12
N ARG A 174 5.96 -17.08 -14.21
CA ARG A 174 4.84 -17.63 -14.99
C ARG A 174 3.97 -16.58 -15.66
N GLU A 175 3.38 -16.98 -16.77
CA GLU A 175 2.26 -16.30 -17.42
C GLU A 175 1.04 -17.22 -17.40
N ILE A 176 -0.07 -16.74 -16.84
CA ILE A 176 -1.33 -17.47 -16.71
C ILE A 176 -2.41 -16.74 -17.51
N LYS A 177 -3.16 -17.50 -18.32
CA LYS A 177 -4.39 -17.03 -18.94
C LYS A 177 -5.57 -17.36 -18.02
N CYS A 178 -6.53 -16.45 -17.86
CA CYS A 178 -7.69 -16.71 -17.02
C CYS A 178 -8.98 -16.02 -17.48
N HIS A 179 -10.13 -16.56 -17.08
CA HIS A 179 -11.45 -15.97 -17.39
C HIS A 179 -11.81 -14.79 -16.48
N ALA A 180 -11.32 -14.80 -15.24
CA ALA A 180 -11.56 -13.77 -14.23
C ALA A 180 -10.30 -13.50 -13.40
N VAL A 181 -10.13 -12.26 -12.95
CA VAL A 181 -9.11 -11.83 -11.99
C VAL A 181 -9.80 -11.17 -10.79
N ILE A 182 -9.40 -11.56 -9.58
CA ILE A 182 -9.75 -10.88 -8.34
C ILE A 182 -8.51 -10.15 -7.84
N VAL A 183 -8.57 -8.81 -7.79
CA VAL A 183 -7.49 -8.00 -7.21
C VAL A 183 -7.76 -7.79 -5.73
N ALA A 184 -6.97 -8.46 -4.90
CA ALA A 184 -7.04 -8.44 -3.43
C ALA A 184 -5.67 -8.05 -2.81
N THR A 185 -4.90 -7.21 -3.51
CA THR A 185 -3.53 -6.79 -3.14
C THR A 185 -3.47 -5.90 -1.90
N GLY A 186 -4.61 -5.46 -1.39
CA GLY A 186 -4.71 -4.66 -0.17
C GLY A 186 -4.13 -3.25 -0.34
N ALA A 187 -3.56 -2.74 0.74
CA ALA A 187 -2.91 -1.44 0.81
C ALA A 187 -1.77 -1.50 1.84
N THR A 188 -0.92 -0.48 1.89
CA THR A 188 0.12 -0.34 2.91
C THR A 188 -0.01 1.00 3.62
N ALA A 189 0.31 1.00 4.91
CA ALA A 189 0.35 2.22 5.70
C ALA A 189 1.44 3.16 5.18
N ARG A 190 1.08 4.43 4.97
CA ARG A 190 2.07 5.45 4.60
C ARG A 190 2.86 5.87 5.84
N ARG A 191 4.14 5.53 5.83
CA ARG A 191 5.10 5.86 6.87
C ARG A 191 5.78 7.20 6.59
N LEU A 192 6.30 7.85 7.63
CA LEU A 192 6.91 9.17 7.52
C LEU A 192 8.41 9.11 7.21
N GLY A 193 9.06 7.97 7.41
CA GLY A 193 10.50 7.79 7.26
C GLY A 193 11.29 8.53 8.35
N LEU A 194 10.77 8.58 9.58
CA LEU A 194 11.44 9.28 10.67
C LEU A 194 12.74 8.55 11.09
N PRO A 195 13.75 9.28 11.60
CA PRO A 195 14.89 8.63 12.23
C PRO A 195 14.42 7.68 13.33
N LYS A 196 14.91 6.43 13.30
CA LYS A 196 14.53 5.35 14.22
C LYS A 196 13.06 4.92 14.15
N GLU A 197 12.31 5.25 13.10
CA GLU A 197 10.91 4.82 12.98
C GLU A 197 10.76 3.29 13.04
N ASP A 198 11.68 2.53 12.44
CA ASP A 198 11.69 1.06 12.50
C ASP A 198 11.98 0.51 13.90
N GLU A 199 12.83 1.18 14.69
CA GLU A 199 13.18 0.77 16.07
C GLU A 199 11.95 0.80 16.99
N TYR A 200 11.06 1.78 16.78
CA TYR A 200 9.86 2.02 17.58
C TYR A 200 8.57 1.52 16.93
N TRP A 201 8.64 0.96 15.72
CA TRP A 201 7.47 0.39 15.05
C TRP A 201 6.91 -0.75 15.90
N SER A 202 5.59 -0.73 16.14
CA SER A 202 4.90 -1.67 17.05
C SER A 202 5.38 -1.64 18.51
N ARG A 203 6.19 -0.64 18.91
CA ARG A 203 6.73 -0.44 20.27
C ARG A 203 6.53 0.98 20.78
N GLY A 204 5.60 1.72 20.16
CA GLY A 204 5.30 3.11 20.47
C GLY A 204 4.89 3.91 19.23
N ILE A 205 5.28 3.44 18.03
CA ILE A 205 4.77 3.91 16.75
C ILE A 205 3.74 2.92 16.18
N SER A 206 2.57 3.43 15.84
CA SER A 206 1.52 2.69 15.12
C SER A 206 0.94 3.55 14.00
N ALA A 207 0.34 2.90 13.01
CA ALA A 207 -0.41 3.54 11.93
C ALA A 207 -1.91 3.19 11.92
N CYS A 208 -2.42 2.57 12.98
CA CYS A 208 -3.85 2.29 13.17
C CYS A 208 -4.25 2.62 14.62
N ALA A 209 -4.79 3.81 14.86
CA ALA A 209 -5.23 4.20 16.19
C ALA A 209 -6.37 3.36 16.74
N ILE A 210 -7.27 2.90 15.88
CA ILE A 210 -8.41 2.08 16.27
C ILE A 210 -7.94 0.70 16.76
N CYS A 211 -6.96 0.11 16.08
CA CYS A 211 -6.41 -1.19 16.39
C CYS A 211 -5.67 -1.16 17.74
N ASP A 212 -4.77 -0.19 17.92
CA ASP A 212 -3.82 -0.23 19.02
C ASP A 212 -4.18 0.70 20.18
N GLY A 213 -5.09 1.65 20.00
CA GLY A 213 -5.35 2.71 20.99
C GLY A 213 -5.77 2.22 22.37
N ALA A 214 -6.42 1.04 22.45
CA ALA A 214 -6.83 0.42 23.71
C ALA A 214 -5.71 -0.39 24.39
N SER A 215 -4.59 -0.64 23.70
CA SER A 215 -3.47 -1.42 24.22
C SER A 215 -2.90 -0.79 25.51
N PRO A 216 -2.45 -1.61 26.48
CA PRO A 216 -1.82 -1.11 27.71
C PRO A 216 -0.66 -0.15 27.48
N LEU A 217 0.02 -0.25 26.33
CA LEU A 217 1.13 0.64 25.96
C LEU A 217 0.71 2.11 25.83
N PHE A 218 -0.51 2.39 25.37
CA PHE A 218 -0.99 3.74 25.06
C PHE A 218 -1.91 4.32 26.14
N LYS A 219 -2.44 3.46 27.02
CA LYS A 219 -3.36 3.87 28.08
C LYS A 219 -2.72 4.86 29.06
N GLY A 220 -3.39 5.99 29.28
CA GLY A 220 -2.95 7.07 30.17
C GLY A 220 -1.73 7.85 29.68
N GLN A 221 -1.20 7.54 28.49
CA GLN A 221 -0.05 8.23 27.92
C GLN A 221 -0.47 9.53 27.22
N ILE A 222 0.50 10.41 26.98
CA ILE A 222 0.32 11.52 26.02
C ILE A 222 0.63 10.96 24.64
N LEU A 223 -0.31 11.12 23.72
CA LEU A 223 -0.19 10.61 22.37
C LEU A 223 -0.05 11.74 21.34
N ALA A 224 0.58 11.44 20.21
CA ALA A 224 0.55 12.32 19.04
C ALA A 224 -0.06 11.57 17.85
N VAL A 225 -0.81 12.30 17.02
CA VAL A 225 -1.39 11.85 15.76
C VAL A 225 -0.87 12.75 14.65
N VAL A 226 -0.22 12.17 13.64
CA VAL A 226 0.23 12.93 12.46
C VAL A 226 -0.76 12.82 11.32
N GLY A 227 -1.33 13.94 10.88
CA GLY A 227 -2.24 14.01 9.73
C GLY A 227 -3.20 15.20 9.84
N GLY A 228 -3.93 15.49 8.76
CA GLY A 228 -4.85 16.65 8.73
C GLY A 228 -6.16 16.45 7.97
N GLY A 229 -6.47 15.22 7.54
CA GLY A 229 -7.78 14.88 6.95
C GLY A 229 -8.71 14.26 7.99
N ASP A 230 -9.94 13.91 7.58
CA ASP A 230 -10.97 13.34 8.47
C ASP A 230 -10.46 12.15 9.27
N THR A 231 -9.74 11.22 8.62
CA THR A 231 -9.14 10.07 9.30
C THR A 231 -8.24 10.47 10.48
N ALA A 232 -7.41 11.51 10.32
CA ALA A 232 -6.52 11.93 11.41
C ALA A 232 -7.29 12.59 12.56
N THR A 233 -8.35 13.33 12.24
CA THR A 233 -9.23 13.97 13.23
C THR A 233 -10.03 12.93 14.00
N GLU A 234 -10.60 11.96 13.29
CA GLU A 234 -11.36 10.85 13.87
C GLU A 234 -10.49 9.97 14.77
N GLU A 235 -9.30 9.58 14.29
CA GLU A 235 -8.34 8.80 15.08
C GLU A 235 -7.86 9.58 16.31
N ALA A 236 -7.58 10.88 16.19
CA ALA A 236 -7.20 11.71 17.34
C ALA A 236 -8.30 11.79 18.40
N ILE A 237 -9.56 12.00 17.99
CA ILE A 237 -10.72 12.01 18.89
C ILE A 237 -10.89 10.63 19.53
N TYR A 238 -10.80 9.54 18.76
CA TYR A 238 -10.92 8.18 19.26
C TYR A 238 -9.93 7.91 20.40
N LEU A 239 -8.68 8.34 20.24
CA LEU A 239 -7.62 8.12 21.22
C LEU A 239 -7.82 8.87 22.54
N THR A 240 -8.62 9.94 22.56
CA THR A 240 -8.95 10.65 23.82
C THR A 240 -9.68 9.76 24.84
N LYS A 241 -10.26 8.63 24.41
CA LYS A 241 -10.87 7.62 25.30
C LYS A 241 -9.84 6.89 26.18
N TYR A 242 -8.59 6.80 25.73
CA TYR A 242 -7.55 6.01 26.37
C TYR A 242 -6.35 6.85 26.82
N ALA A 243 -6.00 7.89 26.05
CA ALA A 243 -4.88 8.76 26.29
C ALA A 243 -5.20 9.83 27.36
N ARG A 244 -4.18 10.29 28.08
CA ARG A 244 -4.31 11.47 28.96
C ARG A 244 -4.54 12.75 28.15
N HIS A 245 -3.90 12.83 26.98
CA HIS A 245 -4.00 13.96 26.07
C HIS A 245 -3.51 13.53 24.67
N VAL A 246 -4.02 14.17 23.62
CA VAL A 246 -3.64 13.88 22.23
C VAL A 246 -3.19 15.16 21.53
N HIS A 247 -2.05 15.11 20.85
CA HIS A 247 -1.55 16.18 19.99
C HIS A 247 -1.80 15.84 18.51
N LEU A 248 -2.57 16.66 17.80
CA LEU A 248 -2.77 16.52 16.36
C LEU A 248 -1.75 17.38 15.60
N LEU A 249 -0.88 16.72 14.83
CA LEU A 249 0.22 17.35 14.09
C LEU A 249 -0.11 17.45 12.60
N VAL A 250 -0.29 18.68 12.13
CA VAL A 250 -0.74 19.00 10.78
C VAL A 250 0.38 19.73 10.02
N ARG A 251 0.82 19.14 8.90
CA ARG A 251 1.90 19.72 8.07
C ARG A 251 1.56 21.10 7.48
N ARG A 252 0.28 21.36 7.20
CA ARG A 252 -0.19 22.60 6.55
C ARG A 252 -0.66 23.63 7.58
N GLY A 253 -0.92 24.85 7.12
CA GLY A 253 -1.52 25.93 7.92
C GLY A 253 -3.03 25.81 8.12
N GLU A 254 -3.63 24.67 7.75
CA GLU A 254 -5.07 24.40 7.86
C GLU A 254 -5.34 22.88 7.89
N LEU A 255 -6.50 22.48 8.43
CA LEU A 255 -7.02 21.12 8.32
C LEU A 255 -7.71 20.91 6.96
N ARG A 256 -7.45 19.73 6.35
CA ARG A 256 -8.21 19.21 5.20
C ARG A 256 -9.51 18.52 5.63
N ALA A 257 -9.65 18.18 6.92
CA ALA A 257 -10.84 17.54 7.46
C ALA A 257 -12.11 18.36 7.14
N SER A 258 -13.22 17.66 6.97
CA SER A 258 -14.54 18.23 6.81
C SER A 258 -14.88 19.16 7.99
N LYS A 259 -15.73 20.16 7.75
CA LYS A 259 -16.08 21.15 8.77
C LYS A 259 -16.69 20.48 10.01
N ALA A 260 -17.56 19.50 9.81
CA ALA A 260 -18.15 18.71 10.90
C ALA A 260 -17.09 18.00 11.77
N MET A 261 -16.01 17.49 11.16
CA MET A 261 -14.92 16.86 11.91
C MET A 261 -14.04 17.88 12.63
N GLN A 262 -13.81 19.06 12.04
CA GLN A 262 -13.14 20.17 12.73
C GLN A 262 -13.94 20.60 13.96
N ASP A 263 -15.26 20.73 13.83
CA ASP A 263 -16.11 21.16 14.94
C ASP A 263 -16.12 20.11 16.08
N ARG A 264 -16.11 18.82 15.76
CA ARG A 264 -15.93 17.75 16.76
C ARG A 264 -14.56 17.79 17.42
N LEU A 265 -13.51 18.10 16.67
CA LEU A 265 -12.16 18.21 17.20
C LEU A 265 -12.05 19.33 18.24
N LEU A 266 -12.69 20.48 17.98
CA LEU A 266 -12.72 21.62 18.91
C LEU A 266 -13.37 21.29 20.27
N MET A 267 -14.27 20.30 20.29
CA MET A 267 -14.92 19.84 21.53
C MET A 267 -14.16 18.72 22.23
N ALA A 268 -13.09 18.20 21.63
CA ALA A 268 -12.31 17.08 22.14
C ALA A 268 -11.06 17.55 22.91
N ASN A 269 -10.53 16.71 23.80
CA ASN A 269 -9.26 16.95 24.50
C ASN A 269 -8.06 16.68 23.57
N VAL A 270 -7.94 17.48 22.51
CA VAL A 270 -6.90 17.40 21.49
C VAL A 270 -6.29 18.78 21.26
N SER A 271 -4.96 18.89 21.36
CA SER A 271 -4.25 20.11 20.95
C SER A 271 -3.82 20.00 19.49
N GLU A 272 -4.23 20.97 18.67
CA GLU A 272 -3.91 21.04 17.24
C GLU A 272 -2.67 21.93 16.99
N TYR A 273 -1.72 21.39 16.21
CA TYR A 273 -0.53 22.10 15.76
C TYR A 273 -0.49 22.15 14.25
N LEU A 274 -0.45 23.37 13.71
CA LEU A 274 -0.38 23.63 12.27
C LEU A 274 1.04 23.97 11.82
N THR A 275 1.31 23.74 10.53
CA THR A 275 2.60 24.00 9.86
C THR A 275 3.75 23.18 10.47
N THR A 276 3.45 21.95 10.91
CA THR A 276 4.42 21.10 11.60
C THR A 276 5.51 20.56 10.68
N GLN A 277 6.77 20.73 11.10
CA GLN A 277 7.92 20.03 10.54
C GLN A 277 8.57 19.15 11.61
N THR A 278 8.65 17.86 11.32
CA THR A 278 9.36 16.86 12.12
C THR A 278 10.84 16.93 11.82
N SER A 279 11.69 16.91 12.86
CA SER A 279 13.12 17.12 12.64
C SER A 279 14.07 16.22 13.43
N LEU A 280 13.61 15.53 14.47
CA LEU A 280 14.38 14.50 15.17
C LEU A 280 13.50 13.70 16.13
N CYS A 281 13.67 12.37 16.16
CA CYS A 281 13.22 11.51 17.24
C CYS A 281 14.42 11.17 18.12
N THR A 282 14.50 11.71 19.34
CA THR A 282 15.51 11.28 20.32
C THR A 282 14.87 10.39 21.37
N SER A 283 15.50 9.25 21.65
CA SER A 283 15.21 8.45 22.84
C SER A 283 16.33 8.67 23.85
N THR A 284 15.93 8.97 25.09
CA THR A 284 16.85 8.93 26.24
C THR A 284 16.58 7.64 27.00
N PRO A 285 17.51 7.14 27.83
CA PRO A 285 17.30 5.92 28.62
C PRO A 285 16.05 5.94 29.53
N LYS A 286 15.46 7.13 29.76
CA LYS A 286 14.24 7.34 30.56
C LYS A 286 13.01 7.76 29.75
N GLN A 287 13.10 7.91 28.42
CA GLN A 287 11.99 8.27 27.53
C GLN A 287 11.96 7.38 26.30
N TRP A 288 10.81 6.75 26.09
CA TRP A 288 10.62 5.77 25.02
C TRP A 288 10.69 6.42 23.64
N MET A 289 10.32 7.70 23.50
CA MET A 289 10.52 8.51 22.29
C MET A 289 10.15 9.97 22.58
N SER A 290 10.80 10.92 21.91
CA SER A 290 10.40 12.33 21.88
C SER A 290 10.38 12.83 20.44
N LEU A 291 9.31 13.50 20.04
CA LEU A 291 9.14 14.05 18.69
C LEU A 291 9.40 15.57 18.72
N ALA A 292 10.50 16.02 18.12
CA ALA A 292 10.82 17.44 18.06
C ALA A 292 10.13 18.13 16.87
N ILE A 293 9.25 19.10 17.17
CA ILE A 293 8.50 19.91 16.21
C ILE A 293 9.19 21.28 16.07
N ARG A 294 9.72 21.63 14.88
CA ARG A 294 10.49 22.89 14.68
C ARG A 294 9.65 24.12 14.33
N LYS A 295 8.51 23.93 13.69
CA LYS A 295 7.58 25.01 13.33
C LYS A 295 6.20 24.55 13.73
N ALA A 296 5.56 25.22 14.68
CA ALA A 296 4.19 24.92 15.05
C ALA A 296 3.49 26.22 15.38
N LYS A 297 2.35 26.48 14.74
CA LYS A 297 1.37 27.44 15.24
C LYS A 297 0.38 26.63 16.07
N CYS A 298 0.42 26.79 17.39
CA CYS A 298 -0.57 26.19 18.28
C CYS A 298 -1.84 27.05 18.20
N LEU A 299 -2.96 26.45 17.80
CA LEU A 299 -4.27 27.06 17.97
C LEU A 299 -4.78 26.58 19.33
N GLY A 300 -4.46 27.33 20.38
CA GLY A 300 -5.06 27.10 21.69
C GLY A 300 -6.52 27.55 21.67
N TYR A 301 -7.43 26.65 22.00
CA TYR A 301 -8.76 26.97 22.47
C TYR A 301 -8.87 26.55 23.94
#